data_AF-A0A523D8I0-F1
#
_entry.id   AF-A0A523D8I0-F1
#
_cell.length_a   1.000
_cell.length_b   1.000
_cell.length_c   1.000
_cell.angle_alpha   90.00
_cell.angle_beta   90.00
_cell.angle_gamma   90.00
#
_symmetry.space_group_name_H-M   'P 1'
#
loop_
_entity.id
_entity.type
_entity.pdbx_description
1 polymer ?
#
loop_
_entity_poly.entity_id
_entity_poly.type
_entity_poly.pdbx_seq_one_letter_code
_entity_poly.pdbx_strand_id
1 'polypeptide(L)'
;MGVKRVMTSDQKVIVLNDDGTWQYATSSGSMLEKWKSLELSADVIGLFKGLFEKLGVRIIDTGEALTCIQRGDQIEFALGVDEDSVDFSLQVYGYQLERLAEHVAKGDINELERFRIAREFFGRNSTGKANILNNPLISNVVLRRLIGGKNLIHMYLISPDPEQEENATFTLIYVNKGWLVIPGLQGEPERIFRVSVADALELQRHLFAGMKAGSWLEWLKIGRWYVGWRKKVEVPS
;
A
#
# COMPACT_ATOMS: atom_id res chain seq x y z
N MET A 1 1.69 -26.83 -0.66
CA MET A 1 2.18 -26.86 -2.06
C MET A 1 2.07 -25.46 -2.62
N GLY A 2 3.18 -24.84 -2.99
CA GLY A 2 3.21 -23.45 -3.42
C GLY A 2 2.80 -23.30 -4.88
N VAL A 3 1.81 -22.45 -5.16
CA VAL A 3 1.44 -22.10 -6.54
C VAL A 3 2.60 -21.32 -7.16
N LYS A 4 3.28 -21.91 -8.16
CA LYS A 4 4.40 -21.25 -8.85
C LYS A 4 3.85 -20.24 -9.87
N ARG A 5 3.98 -18.95 -9.55
CA ARG A 5 3.64 -17.86 -10.46
C ARG A 5 4.88 -17.43 -11.25
N VAL A 6 4.73 -17.29 -12.57
CA VAL A 6 5.81 -16.89 -13.47
C VAL A 6 5.34 -15.70 -14.30
N MET A 7 6.17 -14.67 -14.39
CA MET A 7 5.91 -13.53 -15.28
C MET A 7 6.42 -13.84 -16.69
N THR A 8 5.58 -13.63 -17.69
CA THR A 8 5.90 -13.77 -19.11
C THR A 8 6.56 -12.50 -19.65
N SER A 9 7.14 -12.56 -20.85
CA SER A 9 7.82 -11.42 -21.47
C SER A 9 6.88 -10.24 -21.78
N ASP A 10 5.59 -10.50 -21.96
CA ASP A 10 4.53 -9.50 -22.14
C ASP A 10 3.93 -9.01 -20.80
N GLN A 11 4.64 -9.19 -19.69
CA GLN A 11 4.26 -8.78 -18.33
C GLN A 11 2.96 -9.43 -17.80
N LYS A 12 2.47 -10.50 -18.42
CA LYS A 12 1.38 -11.30 -17.86
C LYS A 12 1.91 -12.27 -16.82
N VAL A 13 1.03 -12.72 -15.94
CA VAL A 13 1.35 -13.71 -14.92
C VAL A 13 0.63 -15.00 -15.26
N ILE A 14 1.37 -16.11 -15.26
CA ILE A 14 0.83 -17.46 -15.38
C ILE A 14 1.01 -18.22 -14.07
N VAL A 15 0.09 -19.13 -13.80
CA VAL A 15 0.23 -20.19 -12.82
C VAL A 15 0.76 -21.41 -13.54
N LEU A 16 1.96 -21.87 -13.16
CA LEU A 16 2.56 -23.09 -13.68
C LEU A 16 2.24 -24.25 -12.73
N ASN A 17 1.58 -25.28 -13.27
CA ASN A 17 1.25 -26.49 -12.54
C ASN A 17 2.44 -27.47 -12.53
N ASP A 18 2.45 -28.40 -11.59
CA ASP A 18 3.53 -29.40 -11.44
C ASP A 18 3.63 -30.34 -12.65
N ASP A 19 2.55 -30.51 -13.42
CA ASP A 19 2.49 -31.31 -14.65
C ASP A 19 3.02 -30.55 -15.89
N GLY A 20 3.51 -29.32 -15.71
CA GLY A 20 4.04 -28.47 -16.78
C GLY A 20 2.98 -27.73 -17.59
N THR A 21 1.69 -27.91 -17.29
CA THR A 21 0.62 -27.08 -17.86
C THR A 21 0.58 -25.71 -17.18
N TRP A 22 0.00 -24.73 -17.86
CA TRP A 22 -0.14 -23.39 -17.30
C TRP A 22 -1.46 -22.75 -17.68
N GLN A 23 -1.86 -21.78 -16.87
CA GLN A 23 -2.99 -20.90 -17.13
C GLN A 23 -2.65 -19.47 -16.72
N TYR A 24 -3.29 -18.48 -17.33
CA TYR A 24 -3.16 -17.10 -16.88
C TYR A 24 -3.68 -16.98 -15.44
N ALA A 25 -2.95 -16.24 -14.61
CA ALA A 25 -3.31 -16.02 -13.21
C ALA A 25 -4.52 -15.10 -13.07
N THR A 26 -4.68 -14.17 -14.01
CA THR A 26 -5.81 -13.25 -14.11
C THR A 26 -6.85 -13.85 -15.04
N SER A 27 -8.10 -13.90 -14.59
CA SER A 27 -9.22 -14.38 -15.42
C SER A 27 -9.55 -13.40 -16.55
N SER A 28 -10.20 -13.91 -17.61
CA SER A 28 -10.71 -13.05 -18.67
C SER A 28 -11.97 -12.31 -18.22
N GLY A 29 -12.10 -11.05 -18.62
CA GLY A 29 -13.23 -10.19 -18.26
C GLY A 29 -12.76 -8.79 -17.87
N SER A 30 -13.70 -7.89 -17.59
CA SER A 30 -13.36 -6.55 -17.09
C SER A 30 -13.25 -6.55 -15.57
N MET A 31 -12.12 -6.10 -15.05
CA MET A 31 -11.94 -5.92 -13.61
C MET A 31 -12.89 -4.87 -13.06
N LEU A 32 -13.15 -3.80 -13.82
CA LEU A 32 -14.06 -2.73 -13.39
C LEU A 32 -15.46 -3.26 -13.14
N GLU A 33 -16.01 -4.02 -14.09
CA GLU A 33 -17.37 -4.56 -13.95
C GLU A 33 -17.46 -5.59 -12.82
N LYS A 34 -16.43 -6.42 -12.63
CA LYS A 34 -16.32 -7.31 -11.47
C LYS A 34 -16.43 -6.50 -10.17
N TRP A 35 -15.61 -5.47 -9.99
CA TRP A 35 -15.60 -4.66 -8.77
C TRP A 35 -16.88 -3.82 -8.55
N LYS A 36 -17.50 -3.32 -9.62
CA LYS A 36 -18.80 -2.63 -9.52
C LYS A 36 -19.94 -3.54 -9.04
N SER A 37 -19.85 -4.84 -9.31
CA SER A 37 -20.86 -5.81 -8.90
C SER A 37 -20.72 -6.28 -7.45
N LEU A 38 -19.63 -5.91 -6.76
CA LEU A 38 -19.40 -6.33 -5.38
C LEU A 38 -20.27 -5.50 -4.42
N GLU A 39 -20.96 -6.20 -3.53
CA GLU A 39 -21.56 -5.59 -2.34
C GLU A 39 -20.49 -5.50 -1.25
N LEU A 40 -20.18 -4.27 -0.81
CA LEU A 40 -19.15 -4.04 0.20
C LEU A 40 -19.78 -4.01 1.59
N SER A 41 -19.26 -4.82 2.51
CA SER A 41 -19.66 -4.77 3.91
C SER A 41 -19.12 -3.51 4.60
N ALA A 42 -19.75 -3.11 5.70
CA ALA A 42 -19.28 -1.98 6.51
C ALA A 42 -17.84 -2.17 7.02
N ASP A 43 -17.43 -3.42 7.30
CA ASP A 43 -16.08 -3.74 7.75
C ASP A 43 -15.05 -3.57 6.63
N VAL A 44 -15.39 -3.97 5.41
CA VAL A 44 -14.54 -3.74 4.22
C VAL A 44 -14.38 -2.25 3.97
N ILE A 45 -15.47 -1.50 4.00
CA ILE A 45 -15.44 -0.04 3.82
C ILE A 45 -14.63 0.63 4.95
N GLY A 46 -14.80 0.17 6.18
CA GLY A 46 -14.07 0.63 7.35
C GLY A 46 -12.57 0.38 7.28
N LEU A 47 -12.14 -0.73 6.67
CA LEU A 47 -10.71 -1.00 6.45
C LEU A 47 -10.04 0.08 5.60
N PHE A 48 -10.68 0.48 4.49
CA PHE A 48 -10.12 1.46 3.55
C PHE A 48 -10.33 2.90 3.96
N LYS A 49 -11.27 3.16 4.88
CA LYS A 49 -11.54 4.49 5.41
C LYS A 49 -10.26 5.16 5.94
N GLY A 50 -9.99 6.35 5.41
CA GLY A 50 -8.85 7.18 5.79
C GLY A 50 -7.52 6.75 5.17
N LEU A 51 -7.48 5.73 4.30
CA LEU A 51 -6.29 5.41 3.51
C LEU A 51 -6.21 6.26 2.23
N PHE A 52 -7.36 6.60 1.67
CA PHE A 52 -7.53 7.46 0.49
C PHE A 52 -8.96 8.04 0.46
N GLU A 53 -9.17 9.08 -0.34
CA GLU A 53 -10.48 9.50 -0.83
C GLU A 53 -10.69 9.08 -2.29
N LYS A 54 -9.63 9.16 -3.10
CA LYS A 54 -9.60 8.70 -4.49
C LYS A 54 -8.29 7.97 -4.78
N LEU A 55 -8.39 6.67 -5.04
CA LEU A 55 -7.26 5.81 -5.37
C LEU A 55 -7.30 5.43 -6.84
N GLY A 56 -6.26 5.78 -7.59
CA GLY A 56 -6.05 5.24 -8.93
C GLY A 56 -5.50 3.81 -8.85
N VAL A 57 -5.98 2.91 -9.71
CA VAL A 57 -5.48 1.54 -9.81
C VAL A 57 -5.21 1.23 -11.27
N ARG A 58 -3.95 0.91 -11.57
CA ARG A 58 -3.48 0.51 -12.90
C ARG A 58 -3.16 -0.98 -12.89
N ILE A 59 -3.75 -1.73 -13.80
CA ILE A 59 -3.66 -3.19 -13.85
C ILE A 59 -2.63 -3.57 -14.93
N ILE A 60 -1.49 -4.08 -14.48
CA ILE A 60 -0.28 -4.24 -15.32
C ILE A 60 -0.53 -5.17 -16.51
N ASP A 61 -1.11 -6.34 -16.26
CA ASP A 61 -1.23 -7.44 -17.21
C ASP A 61 -2.45 -7.36 -18.14
N THR A 62 -3.47 -6.59 -17.76
CA THR A 62 -4.66 -6.35 -18.59
C THR A 62 -4.63 -4.98 -19.28
N GLY A 63 -3.84 -4.04 -18.77
CA GLY A 63 -3.83 -2.65 -19.21
C GLY A 63 -5.05 -1.84 -18.76
N GLU A 64 -5.98 -2.44 -18.01
CA GLU A 64 -7.12 -1.73 -17.44
C GLU A 64 -6.67 -0.71 -16.39
N ALA A 65 -7.44 0.36 -16.24
CA ALA A 65 -7.26 1.35 -15.20
C ALA A 65 -8.63 1.72 -14.62
N LEU A 66 -8.70 1.88 -13.31
CA LEU A 66 -9.91 2.23 -12.59
C LEU A 66 -9.59 3.15 -11.40
N THR A 67 -10.60 3.88 -10.94
CA THR A 67 -10.50 4.74 -9.75
C THR A 67 -11.47 4.25 -8.68
N CYS A 68 -10.97 4.02 -7.47
CA CYS A 68 -11.78 3.76 -6.28
C CYS A 68 -12.04 5.07 -5.55
N ILE A 69 -13.30 5.39 -5.26
CA ILE A 69 -13.72 6.67 -4.67
C ILE A 69 -14.44 6.39 -3.34
N GLN A 70 -13.82 6.78 -2.23
CA GLN A 70 -14.44 6.69 -0.91
C GLN A 70 -15.46 7.83 -0.73
N ARG A 71 -16.73 7.48 -0.49
CA ARG A 71 -17.81 8.41 -0.16
C ARG A 71 -18.42 8.06 1.19
N GLY A 72 -17.77 8.49 2.26
CA GLY A 72 -18.25 8.22 3.62
C GLY A 72 -18.29 6.71 3.90
N ASP A 73 -19.49 6.15 3.91
CA ASP A 73 -19.81 4.73 4.13
C ASP A 73 -19.98 3.93 2.83
N GLN A 74 -19.58 4.47 1.68
CA GLN A 74 -19.59 3.78 0.39
C GLN A 74 -18.25 3.90 -0.34
N ILE A 75 -18.01 2.97 -1.28
CA ILE A 75 -16.91 3.06 -2.25
C ILE A 75 -17.48 2.87 -3.65
N GLU A 76 -17.20 3.83 -4.53
CA GLU A 76 -17.58 3.77 -5.95
C GLU A 76 -16.36 3.44 -6.82
N PHE A 77 -16.61 2.77 -7.95
CA PHE A 77 -15.58 2.42 -8.93
C PHE A 77 -15.86 3.10 -10.28
N ALA A 78 -14.89 3.87 -10.77
CA ALA A 78 -14.97 4.57 -12.05
C ALA A 78 -13.92 4.05 -13.04
N LEU A 79 -14.22 4.15 -14.34
CA LEU A 79 -13.29 3.79 -15.40
C LEU A 79 -12.15 4.81 -15.51
N GLY A 80 -10.93 4.32 -15.71
CA GLY A 80 -9.75 5.15 -15.91
C GLY A 80 -9.18 5.73 -14.63
N VAL A 81 -8.07 6.46 -14.79
CA VAL A 81 -7.39 7.19 -13.72
C VAL A 81 -7.09 8.59 -14.23
N ASP A 82 -7.70 9.59 -13.61
CA ASP A 82 -7.34 10.99 -13.77
C ASP A 82 -6.29 11.35 -12.71
N GLU A 83 -5.02 11.44 -13.13
CA GLU A 83 -3.87 11.72 -12.27
C GLU A 83 -3.95 13.09 -11.57
N ASP A 84 -4.76 14.00 -12.11
CA ASP A 84 -5.02 15.29 -11.47
C ASP A 84 -6.09 15.21 -10.37
N SER A 85 -6.85 14.12 -10.30
CA SER A 85 -7.94 14.01 -9.34
C SER A 85 -7.67 13.05 -8.19
N VAL A 86 -6.83 12.03 -8.43
CA VAL A 86 -6.54 10.98 -7.45
C VAL A 86 -5.52 11.45 -6.40
N ASP A 87 -5.64 10.91 -5.20
CA ASP A 87 -4.68 11.14 -4.13
C ASP A 87 -3.34 10.50 -4.50
N PHE A 88 -3.39 9.25 -4.94
CA PHE A 88 -2.28 8.51 -5.54
C PHE A 88 -2.82 7.33 -6.35
N SER A 89 -1.95 6.77 -7.17
CA SER A 89 -2.19 5.61 -8.01
C SER A 89 -1.34 4.43 -7.56
N LEU A 90 -1.85 3.21 -7.64
CA LEU A 90 -1.11 1.96 -7.44
C LEU A 90 -1.03 1.17 -8.74
N GLN A 91 0.02 0.37 -8.88
CA GLN A 91 0.17 -0.58 -9.98
C GLN A 91 0.12 -2.00 -9.41
N VAL A 92 -0.83 -2.80 -9.88
CA VAL A 92 -1.07 -4.17 -9.40
C VAL A 92 -1.36 -5.09 -10.58
N TYR A 93 -1.25 -6.40 -10.36
CA TYR A 93 -1.71 -7.40 -11.33
C TYR A 93 -3.19 -7.75 -11.11
N GLY A 94 -3.88 -8.14 -12.18
CA GLY A 94 -5.31 -8.48 -12.13
C GLY A 94 -5.62 -9.58 -11.13
N TYR A 95 -4.80 -10.64 -11.07
CA TYR A 95 -4.98 -11.73 -10.10
C TYR A 95 -4.96 -11.27 -8.62
N GLN A 96 -4.24 -10.17 -8.31
CA GLN A 96 -4.24 -9.60 -6.96
C GLN A 96 -5.59 -8.96 -6.64
N LEU A 97 -6.17 -8.25 -7.61
CA LEU A 97 -7.50 -7.65 -7.48
C LEU A 97 -8.61 -8.70 -7.47
N GLU A 98 -8.48 -9.78 -8.24
CA GLU A 98 -9.44 -10.89 -8.23
C GLU A 98 -9.47 -11.60 -6.90
N ARG A 99 -8.29 -11.92 -6.36
CA ARG A 99 -8.16 -12.53 -5.04
C ARG A 99 -8.74 -11.61 -3.97
N LEU A 100 -8.44 -10.32 -4.00
CA LEU A 100 -9.01 -9.36 -3.06
C LEU A 100 -10.54 -9.27 -3.21
N ALA A 101 -11.06 -9.28 -4.44
CA ALA A 101 -12.50 -9.29 -4.70
C ALA A 101 -13.20 -10.52 -4.10
N GLU A 102 -12.55 -11.70 -4.09
CA GLU A 102 -13.09 -12.90 -3.43
C GLU A 102 -13.19 -12.75 -1.90
N HIS A 103 -12.22 -12.07 -1.27
CA HIS A 103 -12.28 -11.74 0.15
C HIS A 103 -13.37 -10.71 0.45
N VAL A 104 -13.46 -9.68 -0.38
CA VAL A 104 -14.48 -8.64 -0.29
C VAL A 104 -15.90 -9.22 -0.43
N ALA A 105 -16.13 -10.10 -1.41
CA ALA A 105 -17.42 -10.74 -1.64
C ALA A 105 -17.88 -11.60 -0.44
N LYS A 106 -16.93 -12.16 0.32
CA LYS A 106 -17.21 -12.91 1.56
C LYS A 106 -17.44 -11.99 2.77
N GLY A 107 -17.19 -10.68 2.61
CA GLY A 107 -17.23 -9.70 3.70
C GLY A 107 -16.06 -9.80 4.69
N ASP A 108 -15.08 -10.68 4.44
CA ASP A 108 -13.96 -10.94 5.34
C ASP A 108 -12.60 -10.84 4.62
N ILE A 109 -11.90 -9.76 4.91
CA ILE A 109 -10.50 -9.56 4.55
C ILE A 109 -9.65 -10.01 5.74
N ASN A 110 -9.15 -11.24 5.66
CA ASN A 110 -8.33 -11.86 6.68
C ASN A 110 -6.96 -11.15 6.84
N GLU A 111 -6.20 -11.53 7.86
CA GLU A 111 -4.94 -10.85 8.20
C GLU A 111 -3.89 -10.93 7.08
N LEU A 112 -3.80 -12.06 6.38
CA LEU A 112 -2.89 -12.24 5.25
C LEU A 112 -3.24 -11.33 4.07
N GLU A 113 -4.53 -11.15 3.76
CA GLU A 113 -4.94 -10.24 2.71
C GLU A 113 -4.77 -8.77 3.14
N ARG A 114 -4.98 -8.44 4.43
CA ARG A 114 -4.63 -7.12 4.98
C ARG A 114 -3.13 -6.84 4.88
N PHE A 115 -2.28 -7.85 5.10
CA PHE A 115 -0.83 -7.73 4.90
C PHE A 115 -0.51 -7.40 3.43
N ARG A 116 -1.12 -8.09 2.47
CA ARG A 116 -0.93 -7.81 1.04
C ARG A 116 -1.39 -6.41 0.68
N ILE A 117 -2.54 -5.96 1.17
CA ILE A 117 -3.02 -4.58 1.00
C ILE A 117 -1.98 -3.59 1.57
N ALA A 118 -1.56 -3.76 2.82
CA ALA A 118 -0.59 -2.89 3.45
C ALA A 118 0.72 -2.85 2.65
N ARG A 119 1.19 -4.01 2.15
CA ARG A 119 2.38 -4.09 1.30
C ARG A 119 2.25 -3.23 0.05
N GLU A 120 1.10 -3.21 -0.61
CA GLU A 120 0.90 -2.36 -1.80
C GLU A 120 0.86 -0.87 -1.45
N PHE A 121 0.25 -0.47 -0.33
CA PHE A 121 0.24 0.94 0.12
C PHE A 121 1.63 1.45 0.54
N PHE A 122 2.48 0.58 1.09
CA PHE A 122 3.86 0.91 1.46
C PHE A 122 4.88 0.70 0.33
N GLY A 123 4.50 -0.08 -0.68
CA GLY A 123 5.36 -0.54 -1.75
C GLY A 123 5.65 0.52 -2.81
N ARG A 124 6.43 0.10 -3.81
CA ARG A 124 6.79 0.91 -4.98
C ARG A 124 5.53 1.36 -5.72
N ASN A 125 5.56 2.61 -6.19
CA ASN A 125 4.70 3.19 -7.24
C ASN A 125 3.46 3.97 -6.79
N SER A 126 3.39 4.51 -5.57
CA SER A 126 2.44 5.59 -5.30
C SER A 126 2.87 6.88 -6.01
N THR A 127 2.29 7.13 -7.18
CA THR A 127 2.40 8.41 -7.91
C THR A 127 1.10 9.18 -7.74
N GLY A 128 1.15 10.48 -7.45
CA GLY A 128 -0.03 11.33 -7.36
C GLY A 128 0.12 12.55 -6.46
N LYS A 129 -0.98 13.26 -6.23
CA LYS A 129 -1.00 14.56 -5.54
C LYS A 129 -0.69 14.46 -4.05
N ALA A 130 -1.22 13.46 -3.37
CA ALA A 130 -0.88 13.14 -1.98
C ALA A 130 0.42 12.34 -1.96
N ASN A 131 1.54 12.99 -2.26
CA ASN A 131 2.86 12.38 -2.17
C ASN A 131 3.23 12.16 -0.70
N ILE A 132 2.75 11.06 -0.11
CA ILE A 132 2.99 10.67 1.28
C ILE A 132 4.49 10.55 1.57
N LEU A 133 5.30 10.24 0.55
CA LEU A 133 6.75 10.17 0.65
C LEU A 133 7.42 11.55 0.72
N ASN A 134 6.73 12.61 0.30
CA ASN A 134 7.18 14.00 0.38
C ASN A 134 6.19 14.86 1.18
N ASN A 135 6.23 14.71 2.49
CA ASN A 135 5.34 15.41 3.42
C ASN A 135 6.13 16.35 4.37
N PRO A 136 5.44 17.29 5.07
CA PRO A 136 6.07 18.22 6.00
C PRO A 136 6.88 17.61 7.15
N LEU A 137 6.58 16.40 7.63
CA LEU A 137 7.40 15.76 8.68
C LEU A 137 8.84 15.53 8.22
N ILE A 138 9.03 15.37 6.92
CA ILE A 138 10.29 14.96 6.31
C ILE A 138 10.98 16.16 5.66
N SER A 139 10.21 17.00 4.97
CA SER A 139 10.74 18.15 4.23
C SER A 139 11.03 19.37 5.12
N ASN A 140 10.37 19.50 6.27
CA ASN A 140 10.60 20.60 7.21
C ASN A 140 11.65 20.22 8.26
N VAL A 141 12.71 21.03 8.38
CA VAL A 141 13.85 20.76 9.27
C VAL A 141 13.44 20.66 10.75
N VAL A 142 12.49 21.47 11.20
CA VAL A 142 12.04 21.49 12.61
C VAL A 142 11.26 20.22 12.92
N LEU A 143 10.28 19.86 12.07
CA LEU A 143 9.50 18.63 12.25
C LEU A 143 10.38 17.38 12.10
N ARG A 144 11.31 17.39 11.14
CA ARG A 144 12.27 16.30 10.95
C ARG A 144 13.15 16.11 12.18
N ARG A 145 13.61 17.19 12.82
CA ARG A 145 14.37 17.11 14.07
C ARG A 145 13.51 16.57 15.22
N LEU A 146 12.25 17.02 15.32
CA LEU A 146 11.30 16.53 16.33
C LEU A 146 11.12 15.01 16.26
N ILE A 147 10.95 14.46 15.06
CA ILE A 147 10.75 13.01 14.87
C ILE A 147 12.06 12.21 14.92
N GLY A 148 13.20 12.85 15.18
CA GLY A 148 14.52 12.23 15.10
C GLY A 148 14.76 11.60 13.72
N GLY A 149 14.49 12.35 12.65
CA GLY A 149 14.54 11.89 11.27
C GLY A 149 15.92 11.36 10.89
N LYS A 150 15.93 10.20 10.24
CA LYS A 150 17.13 9.48 9.80
C LYS A 150 17.27 9.55 8.29
N ASN A 151 18.47 9.31 7.76
CA ASN A 151 18.67 9.33 6.31
C ASN A 151 18.46 7.97 5.67
N LEU A 152 18.72 6.88 6.39
CA LEU A 152 18.51 5.52 5.91
C LEU A 152 17.76 4.71 6.97
N ILE A 153 16.62 4.15 6.59
CA ILE A 153 15.77 3.34 7.47
C ILE A 153 15.49 2.01 6.77
N HIS A 154 15.68 0.91 7.49
CA HIS A 154 15.17 -0.40 7.07
C HIS A 154 13.81 -0.64 7.70
N MET A 155 12.85 -1.10 6.90
CA MET A 155 11.50 -1.41 7.36
C MET A 155 11.15 -2.84 6.96
N TYR A 156 10.70 -3.59 7.94
CA TYR A 156 10.13 -4.92 7.79
C TYR A 156 8.63 -4.81 8.08
N LEU A 157 7.81 -4.99 7.05
CA LEU A 157 6.40 -5.28 7.24
C LEU A 157 6.28 -6.76 7.59
N ILE A 158 5.79 -7.05 8.79
CA ILE A 158 5.76 -8.41 9.32
C ILE A 158 4.57 -9.16 8.73
N SER A 159 4.85 -10.28 8.08
CA SER A 159 3.80 -11.16 7.58
C SER A 159 3.15 -11.92 8.74
N PRO A 160 1.81 -12.02 8.76
CA PRO A 160 1.10 -12.86 9.72
C PRO A 160 1.25 -14.35 9.43
N ASP A 161 1.64 -14.71 8.20
CA ASP A 161 1.86 -16.09 7.76
C ASP A 161 3.11 -16.18 6.87
N PRO A 162 4.30 -16.41 7.46
CA PRO A 162 5.56 -16.51 6.74
C PRO A 162 5.66 -17.70 5.78
N GLU A 163 4.82 -18.73 5.93
CA GLU A 163 4.84 -19.88 5.01
C GLU A 163 4.20 -19.53 3.67
N GLN A 164 3.23 -18.59 3.68
CA GLN A 164 2.55 -18.13 2.47
C GLN A 164 3.16 -16.87 1.88
N GLU A 165 3.57 -15.91 2.72
CA GLU A 165 4.17 -14.65 2.29
C GLU A 165 5.29 -14.29 3.27
N GLU A 166 6.52 -14.13 2.77
CA GLU A 166 7.61 -13.64 3.61
C GLU A 166 7.39 -12.18 4.03
N ASN A 167 8.13 -11.73 5.05
CA ASN A 167 8.14 -10.33 5.44
C ASN A 167 8.50 -9.44 4.25
N ALA A 168 7.71 -8.40 4.00
CA ALA A 168 8.06 -7.43 2.97
C ALA A 168 9.12 -6.47 3.54
N THR A 169 10.23 -6.30 2.82
CA THR A 169 11.34 -5.47 3.25
C THR A 169 11.51 -4.27 2.34
N PHE A 170 11.81 -3.14 2.96
CA PHE A 170 12.00 -1.86 2.27
C PHE A 170 13.15 -1.07 2.88
N THR A 171 13.89 -0.39 2.03
CA THR A 171 14.84 0.65 2.41
C THR A 171 14.24 2.01 2.07
N LEU A 172 14.10 2.85 3.08
CA LEU A 172 13.68 4.24 2.92
C LEU A 172 14.93 5.12 2.97
N ILE A 173 15.20 5.84 1.89
CA ILE A 173 16.34 6.75 1.76
C ILE A 173 15.84 8.19 1.67
N TYR A 174 16.31 9.04 2.57
CA TYR A 174 16.01 10.47 2.54
C TYR A 174 16.89 11.14 1.49
N VAL A 175 16.27 11.66 0.44
CA VAL A 175 16.95 12.38 -0.64
C VAL A 175 16.07 13.55 -1.08
N ASN A 176 16.69 14.72 -1.31
CA ASN A 176 15.99 15.91 -1.82
C ASN A 176 14.69 16.27 -1.08
N LYS A 177 14.71 16.21 0.26
CA LYS A 177 13.56 16.52 1.15
C LYS A 177 12.38 15.53 1.09
N GLY A 178 12.54 14.38 0.44
CA GLY A 178 11.55 13.31 0.41
C GLY A 178 12.14 11.93 0.71
N TRP A 179 11.28 10.93 0.76
CA TRP A 179 11.66 9.52 0.83
C TRP A 179 11.69 8.88 -0.56
N LEU A 180 12.78 8.16 -0.82
CA LEU A 180 12.83 7.14 -1.86
C LEU A 180 12.63 5.77 -1.19
N VAL A 181 11.64 5.00 -1.65
CA VAL A 181 11.36 3.65 -1.16
C VAL A 181 11.91 2.62 -2.15
N ILE A 182 12.81 1.77 -1.67
CA ILE A 182 13.45 0.71 -2.45
C ILE A 182 13.05 -0.64 -1.83
N PRO A 183 12.51 -1.59 -2.61
CA PRO A 183 12.29 -2.95 -2.15
C PRO A 183 13.61 -3.63 -1.76
N GLY A 184 13.56 -4.41 -0.69
CA GLY A 184 14.74 -5.04 -0.11
C GLY A 184 15.51 -4.13 0.85
N LEU A 185 16.49 -4.71 1.51
CA LEU A 185 17.37 -4.05 2.46
C LEU A 185 18.67 -3.67 1.76
N GLN A 186 19.03 -2.39 1.82
CA GLN A 186 20.17 -1.81 1.13
C GLN A 186 20.95 -0.91 2.09
N GLY A 187 22.29 -1.06 2.11
CA GLY A 187 23.18 -0.29 2.98
C GLY A 187 22.98 -0.53 4.48
N GLU A 188 23.68 0.27 5.29
CA GLU A 188 23.61 0.22 6.75
C GLU A 188 22.54 1.17 7.30
N PRO A 189 21.51 0.67 8.01
CA PRO A 189 20.43 1.50 8.52
C PRO A 189 20.85 2.32 9.73
N GLU A 190 20.40 3.58 9.78
CA GLU A 190 20.43 4.37 11.02
C GLU A 190 19.26 4.04 11.96
N ARG A 191 18.28 3.27 11.45
CA ARG A 191 17.09 2.84 12.18
C ARG A 191 16.45 1.64 11.51
N ILE A 192 15.94 0.71 12.32
CA ILE A 192 15.17 -0.44 11.87
C ILE A 192 13.76 -0.39 12.43
N PHE A 193 12.76 -0.63 11.58
CA PHE A 193 11.36 -0.81 11.95
C PHE A 193 10.90 -2.23 11.69
N ARG A 194 10.22 -2.83 12.68
CA ARG A 194 9.43 -4.06 12.51
C ARG A 194 7.96 -3.71 12.73
N VAL A 195 7.22 -3.61 11.64
CA VAL A 195 5.89 -3.01 11.60
C VAL A 195 4.85 -4.10 11.38
N SER A 196 3.86 -4.19 12.27
CA SER A 196 2.70 -5.06 12.07
C SER A 196 1.79 -4.50 10.97
N VAL A 197 0.88 -5.32 10.43
CA VAL A 197 -0.13 -4.86 9.45
C VAL A 197 -0.96 -3.70 10.01
N ALA A 198 -1.37 -3.79 11.27
CA ALA A 198 -2.16 -2.74 11.92
C ALA A 198 -1.38 -1.43 12.04
N ASP A 199 -0.12 -1.51 12.49
CA ASP A 199 0.75 -0.33 12.64
C ASP A 199 1.08 0.34 11.31
N ALA A 200 1.21 -0.46 10.24
CA ALA A 200 1.42 0.02 8.89
C ALA A 200 0.20 0.82 8.40
N LEU A 201 -0.99 0.23 8.47
CA LEU A 201 -2.22 0.91 8.05
C LEU A 201 -2.51 2.14 8.93
N GLU A 202 -2.19 2.10 10.23
CA GLU A 202 -2.32 3.27 11.12
C GLU A 202 -1.40 4.42 10.68
N LEU A 203 -0.14 4.14 10.37
CA LEU A 203 0.79 5.15 9.84
C LEU A 203 0.27 5.77 8.54
N GLN A 204 -0.21 4.94 7.61
CA GLN A 204 -0.76 5.41 6.34
C GLN A 204 -1.94 6.38 6.56
N ARG A 205 -2.88 6.05 7.47
CA ARG A 205 -4.02 6.92 7.79
C ARG A 205 -3.60 8.26 8.37
N HIS A 206 -2.62 8.27 9.28
CA HIS A 206 -2.13 9.50 9.88
C HIS A 206 -1.44 10.41 8.85
N LEU A 207 -0.61 9.82 7.98
CA LEU A 207 0.05 10.58 6.92
C LEU A 207 -0.96 11.13 5.92
N PHE A 208 -1.95 10.32 5.51
CA PHE A 208 -3.01 10.75 4.61
C PHE A 208 -3.85 11.89 5.22
N ALA A 209 -4.28 11.76 6.48
CA ALA A 209 -5.01 12.81 7.19
C ALA A 209 -4.22 14.13 7.26
N GLY A 210 -2.90 14.07 7.50
CA GLY A 210 -2.02 15.23 7.48
C GLY A 210 -1.97 15.92 6.11
N MET A 211 -1.90 15.12 5.03
CA MET A 211 -1.91 15.65 3.66
C MET A 211 -3.22 16.36 3.34
N LYS A 212 -4.36 15.79 3.76
CA LYS A 212 -5.68 16.41 3.56
C LYS A 212 -5.89 17.68 4.37
N ALA A 213 -5.42 17.72 5.61
CA ALA A 213 -5.58 18.88 6.48
C ALA A 213 -4.73 20.08 6.01
N GLY A 214 -3.56 19.81 5.41
CA GLY A 214 -2.67 20.86 4.85
C GLY A 214 -2.12 21.86 5.87
N SER A 215 -2.34 21.65 7.17
CA SER A 215 -2.00 22.63 8.21
C SER A 215 -0.77 22.21 9.02
N TRP A 216 0.08 23.18 9.34
CA TRP A 216 1.30 22.94 10.11
C TRP A 216 1.04 22.41 11.53
N LEU A 217 -0.05 22.86 12.17
CA LEU A 217 -0.44 22.39 13.50
C LEU A 217 -0.83 20.92 13.50
N GLU A 218 -1.54 20.45 12.46
CA GLU A 218 -1.85 19.02 12.32
C GLU A 218 -0.57 18.20 12.12
N TRP A 219 0.37 18.68 11.30
CA TRP A 219 1.67 18.02 11.15
C TRP A 219 2.49 17.95 12.44
N LEU A 220 2.37 18.95 13.33
CA LEU A 220 3.00 18.88 14.65
C LEU A 220 2.36 17.79 15.53
N LYS A 221 1.04 17.64 15.50
CA LYS A 221 0.32 16.57 16.22
C LYS A 221 0.73 15.20 15.67
N ILE A 222 0.75 15.04 14.35
CA ILE A 222 1.19 13.81 13.69
C ILE A 222 2.65 13.51 14.03
N GLY A 223 3.53 14.52 14.07
CA GLY A 223 4.92 14.34 14.46
C GLY A 223 5.07 13.81 15.89
N ARG A 224 4.26 14.30 16.84
CA ARG A 224 4.24 13.78 18.22
C ARG A 224 3.71 12.36 18.29
N TRP A 225 2.60 12.06 17.59
CA TRP A 225 2.07 10.71 17.47
C TRP A 225 3.11 9.76 16.88
N TYR A 226 3.79 10.17 15.80
CA TYR A 226 4.82 9.39 15.12
C TYR A 226 5.97 9.02 16.07
N VAL A 227 6.41 9.92 16.95
CA VAL A 227 7.43 9.59 17.97
C VAL A 227 6.97 8.48 18.91
N GLY A 228 5.68 8.45 19.26
CA GLY A 228 5.08 7.37 20.05
C GLY A 228 5.01 6.06 19.27
N TRP A 229 4.40 6.09 18.08
CA TRP A 229 4.34 4.96 17.15
C TRP A 229 5.72 4.37 16.88
N ARG A 230 6.72 5.23 16.64
CA ARG A 230 8.11 4.84 16.39
C ARG A 230 8.68 3.99 17.52
N LYS A 231 8.48 4.41 18.78
CA LYS A 231 8.98 3.66 19.95
C LYS A 231 8.37 2.26 20.08
N LYS A 232 7.18 2.03 19.50
CA LYS A 232 6.51 0.72 19.48
C LYS A 232 7.13 -0.23 18.46
N VAL A 233 7.52 0.27 17.29
CA VAL A 233 7.95 -0.56 16.14
C VAL A 233 9.46 -0.52 15.88
N GLU A 234 10.19 0.43 16.49
CA GLU A 234 11.64 0.57 16.39
C GLU A 234 12.32 -0.53 17.19
N VAL A 235 13.28 -1.20 16.55
CA VAL A 235 14.16 -2.19 17.19
C VAL A 235 15.61 -1.73 17.07
N PRO A 236 16.53 -2.28 17.89
CA PRO A 236 17.95 -1.99 17.74
C PRO A 236 18.41 -2.25 16.30
N SER A 237 19.19 -1.30 15.76
CA SER A 237 19.87 -1.40 14.47
C SER A 237 21.05 -2.36 14.55
#